data_AF-A0A951SBR1-F1
#
_entry.id   AF-A0A951SBR1-F1
#
_cell.length_a   1.000
_cell.length_b   1.000
_cell.length_c   1.000
_cell.angle_alpha   90.00
_cell.angle_beta   90.00
_cell.angle_gamma   90.00
#
_symmetry.space_group_name_H-M   'P 1'
#
loop_
_entity.id
_entity.type
_entity.pdbx_description
1 polymer ?
#
loop_
_entity_poly.entity_id
_entity_poly.type
_entity_poly.pdbx_seq_one_letter_code
_entity_poly.pdbx_strand_id
1 'polypeptide(L)'
;MATAKKRKTGSRRGGSSKKGNHRGLQLLLQLIVILLVLSGIALAAAYVYQRQSGIKTNDLSSESNENSSQPTENLLTGTWINNDTGAMFTIEGNHFNLDFPSVEAGKPMIGKIQFSGNSFILNATPMNDCENITGKYTFKLHEDDLKIILVNDNCTKRAHKLEGSWYKM
;
A
#
# COMPACT_ATOMS: atom_id res chain seq x y z
N MET A 1 17.02 -55.28 63.69
CA MET A 1 16.19 -55.47 62.47
C MET A 1 14.82 -54.86 62.74
N ALA A 2 14.48 -53.79 62.02
CA ALA A 2 13.32 -52.95 62.31
C ALA A 2 12.06 -53.44 61.59
N THR A 3 10.95 -53.48 62.33
CA THR A 3 9.59 -53.78 61.85
C THR A 3 8.67 -52.56 61.96
N ALA A 4 7.63 -52.56 61.12
CA ALA A 4 6.49 -51.61 61.05
C ALA A 4 6.78 -50.32 60.25
N LYS A 5 5.87 -49.76 59.44
CA LYS A 5 4.41 -49.69 59.57
C LYS A 5 3.76 -49.39 58.19
N LYS A 6 2.73 -50.16 57.84
CA LYS A 6 1.90 -50.03 56.64
C LYS A 6 0.87 -48.90 56.85
N ARG A 7 0.76 -47.92 55.93
CA ARG A 7 -0.39 -46.99 55.85
C ARG A 7 -1.03 -47.10 54.47
N LYS A 8 -2.28 -47.60 54.44
CA LYS A 8 -3.20 -47.51 53.30
C LYS A 8 -3.95 -46.18 53.41
N THR A 9 -3.88 -45.35 52.37
CA THR A 9 -4.83 -44.27 52.13
C THR A 9 -5.60 -44.61 50.85
N GLY A 10 -6.81 -45.15 51.03
CA GLY A 10 -7.76 -45.31 49.93
C GLY A 10 -8.41 -43.96 49.64
N SER A 11 -8.06 -43.37 48.49
CA SER A 11 -8.79 -42.22 47.95
C SER A 11 -10.07 -42.73 47.27
N ARG A 12 -11.23 -42.29 47.78
CA ARG A 12 -12.55 -42.61 47.26
C ARG A 12 -12.82 -41.84 45.96
N ARG A 13 -13.53 -42.54 45.06
CA ARG A 13 -14.07 -42.10 43.77
C ARG A 13 -14.82 -40.77 43.86
N GLY A 14 -14.65 -39.96 42.82
CA GLY A 14 -15.48 -38.79 42.52
C GLY A 14 -15.48 -38.48 41.03
N GLY A 15 -15.75 -39.48 40.18
CA GLY A 15 -15.97 -39.25 38.76
C GLY A 15 -17.32 -38.57 38.56
N SER A 16 -17.31 -37.24 38.48
CA SER A 16 -18.50 -36.48 38.09
C SER A 16 -18.76 -36.69 36.59
N SER A 17 -19.83 -37.40 36.27
CA SER A 17 -20.38 -37.45 34.91
C SER A 17 -20.91 -36.05 34.61
N LYS A 18 -20.15 -35.26 33.82
CA LYS A 18 -20.60 -34.00 33.25
C LYS A 18 -21.76 -34.31 32.30
N LYS A 19 -22.98 -34.13 32.80
CA LYS A 19 -24.22 -34.20 32.02
C LYS A 19 -24.13 -33.12 30.93
N GLY A 20 -23.81 -33.55 29.72
CA GLY A 20 -23.57 -32.68 28.56
C GLY A 20 -24.79 -31.81 28.29
N ASN A 21 -24.58 -30.50 28.23
CA ASN A 21 -25.62 -29.53 27.95
C ASN A 21 -25.92 -29.57 26.44
N HIS A 22 -26.60 -30.62 25.97
CA HIS A 22 -26.83 -30.91 24.55
C HIS A 22 -27.53 -29.75 23.82
N ARG A 23 -28.35 -28.94 24.51
CA ARG A 23 -28.98 -27.74 23.94
C ARG A 23 -27.97 -26.65 23.58
N GLY A 24 -26.95 -26.45 24.42
CA GLY A 24 -25.87 -25.48 24.13
C GLY A 24 -25.00 -25.95 22.97
N LEU A 25 -24.68 -27.25 22.93
CA LEU A 25 -23.95 -27.85 21.81
C LEU A 25 -24.74 -27.75 20.50
N GLN A 26 -26.05 -27.99 20.54
CA GLN A 26 -26.93 -27.92 19.37
C GLN A 26 -27.05 -26.49 18.82
N LEU A 27 -27.17 -25.48 19.70
CA LEU A 27 -27.17 -24.07 19.28
C LEU A 27 -25.83 -23.65 18.67
N LEU A 28 -24.72 -24.09 19.25
CA LEU A 28 -23.39 -23.83 18.72
C LEU A 28 -23.18 -24.48 17.36
N LEU A 29 -23.68 -25.71 17.18
CA LEU A 29 -23.59 -26.43 15.91
C LEU A 29 -24.46 -25.78 14.82
N GLN A 30 -25.65 -25.28 15.16
CA GLN A 30 -26.48 -24.48 14.24
C GLN A 30 -25.78 -23.17 13.84
N LEU A 31 -25.14 -22.48 14.78
CA LEU A 31 -24.42 -21.24 14.50
C LEU A 31 -23.24 -21.48 13.55
N ILE A 32 -22.49 -22.57 13.74
CA ILE A 32 -21.40 -22.97 12.82
C ILE A 32 -21.93 -23.23 11.41
N VAL A 33 -23.04 -23.96 11.28
CA VAL A 33 -23.62 -24.25 9.95
C VAL A 33 -24.04 -22.95 9.25
N ILE A 34 -24.64 -22.01 9.96
CA ILE A 34 -25.02 -20.69 9.41
C ILE A 34 -23.77 -19.93 8.93
N LEU A 35 -22.70 -19.91 9.72
CA LEU A 35 -21.45 -19.24 9.33
C LEU A 35 -20.81 -19.86 8.09
N LEU A 36 -20.85 -21.19 7.96
CA LEU A 36 -20.33 -21.87 6.77
C LEU A 36 -21.12 -21.51 5.51
N VAL A 37 -22.44 -21.44 5.61
CA VAL A 37 -23.30 -21.02 4.48
C VAL A 37 -23.01 -19.57 4.09
N LEU A 38 -22.92 -18.65 5.07
CA LEU A 38 -22.61 -17.25 4.81
C LEU A 38 -21.22 -17.06 4.18
N SER A 39 -20.22 -17.81 4.64
CA SER A 39 -18.88 -17.79 4.06
C SER A 39 -18.88 -18.26 2.60
N GLY A 40 -19.62 -19.32 2.29
CA GLY A 40 -19.77 -19.82 0.92
C GLY A 40 -20.43 -18.80 -0.01
N ILE A 41 -21.48 -18.11 0.46
CA ILE A 41 -22.16 -17.05 -0.31
C ILE A 41 -21.22 -15.87 -0.55
N ALA A 42 -20.46 -15.44 0.46
CA ALA A 42 -19.49 -14.34 0.32
C ALA A 42 -18.39 -14.67 -0.70
N LEU A 43 -17.85 -15.90 -0.66
CA LEU A 43 -16.88 -16.40 -1.64
C LEU A 43 -17.44 -16.43 -3.06
N ALA A 44 -18.67 -16.92 -3.24
CA ALA A 44 -19.33 -16.96 -4.54
C ALA A 44 -19.59 -15.55 -5.08
N ALA A 45 -20.03 -14.61 -4.24
CA ALA A 45 -20.24 -13.22 -4.61
C ALA A 45 -18.92 -12.52 -5.01
N ALA A 46 -17.85 -12.74 -4.24
CA ALA A 46 -16.52 -12.23 -4.56
C ALA A 46 -16.01 -12.79 -5.90
N TYR A 47 -16.19 -14.09 -6.15
CA TYR A 47 -15.81 -14.73 -7.41
C TYR A 47 -16.55 -14.14 -8.62
N VAL A 48 -17.87 -13.95 -8.51
CA VAL A 48 -18.68 -13.34 -9.57
C VAL A 48 -18.28 -11.90 -9.80
N TYR A 49 -18.05 -11.13 -8.73
CA TYR A 49 -17.59 -9.75 -8.82
C TYR A 49 -16.24 -9.66 -9.54
N GLN A 50 -15.27 -10.48 -9.13
CA GLN A 50 -13.93 -10.54 -9.72
C GLN A 50 -13.95 -10.94 -11.20
N ARG A 51 -14.89 -11.80 -11.61
CA ARG A 51 -15.05 -12.22 -13.00
C ARG A 51 -15.74 -11.17 -13.88
N GLN A 52 -16.67 -10.37 -13.34
CA GLN A 52 -17.28 -9.25 -14.07
C GLN A 52 -16.32 -8.05 -14.16
N SER A 53 -15.46 -7.85 -13.17
CA SER A 53 -14.37 -6.88 -13.22
C SER A 53 -13.18 -7.40 -14.03
N GLY A 54 -13.35 -7.55 -15.35
CA GLY A 54 -12.26 -7.66 -16.32
C GLY A 54 -11.39 -6.39 -16.42
N ILE A 55 -11.16 -5.71 -15.28
CA ILE A 55 -10.38 -4.48 -15.13
C ILE A 55 -9.52 -4.64 -13.87
N LYS A 56 -8.27 -5.05 -14.11
CA LYS A 56 -7.04 -4.87 -13.32
C LYS A 56 -7.23 -4.49 -11.84
N THR A 57 -7.33 -5.48 -10.96
CA THR A 57 -7.00 -5.32 -9.54
C THR A 57 -5.71 -6.06 -9.26
N ASN A 58 -4.62 -5.30 -9.08
CA ASN A 58 -3.45 -5.79 -8.38
C ASN A 58 -3.86 -6.15 -6.95
N ASP A 59 -3.42 -7.33 -6.54
CA ASP A 59 -3.62 -7.96 -5.25
C ASP A 59 -3.42 -7.01 -4.07
N LEU A 60 -4.41 -6.99 -3.19
CA LEU A 60 -4.23 -6.64 -1.79
C LEU A 60 -4.26 -7.96 -1.00
N SER A 61 -3.14 -8.66 -0.99
CA SER A 61 -2.84 -9.68 0.02
C SER A 61 -1.66 -9.18 0.83
N SER A 62 -1.92 -8.82 2.09
CA SER A 62 -0.88 -8.72 3.10
C SER A 62 -0.29 -10.12 3.31
N GLU A 63 0.96 -10.30 2.90
CA GLU A 63 1.83 -11.29 3.52
C GLU A 63 3.16 -10.65 3.85
N SER A 64 3.51 -10.79 5.12
CA SER A 64 4.75 -10.38 5.75
C SER A 64 5.93 -11.02 5.00
N ASN A 65 6.79 -10.19 4.41
CA ASN A 65 8.20 -10.48 4.32
C ASN A 65 8.97 -9.20 4.63
N GLU A 66 9.53 -9.19 5.84
CA GLU A 66 10.72 -8.43 6.18
C GLU A 66 11.79 -8.64 5.10
N ASN A 67 12.55 -7.57 4.87
CA ASN A 67 13.85 -7.54 4.19
C ASN A 67 13.87 -7.28 2.68
N SER A 68 13.53 -6.06 2.29
CA SER A 68 14.43 -5.22 1.48
C SER A 68 13.93 -3.77 1.51
N SER A 69 14.28 -3.04 2.57
CA SER A 69 14.27 -1.59 2.54
C SER A 69 15.43 -1.11 1.67
N GLN A 70 15.34 -1.30 0.36
CA GLN A 70 16.08 -0.40 -0.53
C GLN A 70 15.40 0.97 -0.42
N PRO A 71 16.16 2.04 -0.11
CA PRO A 71 15.61 3.39 -0.07
C PRO A 71 14.93 3.66 -1.41
N THR A 72 13.61 3.91 -1.38
CA THR A 72 12.84 4.28 -2.57
C THR A 72 13.34 5.59 -3.20
N GLU A 73 14.22 6.32 -2.49
CA GLU A 73 14.93 7.51 -2.94
C GLU A 73 15.79 7.31 -4.20
N ASN A 74 16.08 6.07 -4.62
CA ASN A 74 16.96 5.83 -5.78
C ASN A 74 16.26 5.46 -7.10
N LEU A 75 14.97 5.15 -7.11
CA LEU A 75 14.32 4.59 -8.31
C LEU A 75 14.09 5.64 -9.41
N LEU A 76 13.72 6.86 -9.00
CA LEU A 76 13.38 7.95 -9.91
C LEU A 76 14.53 8.93 -10.13
N THR A 77 15.71 8.66 -9.56
CA THR A 77 16.91 9.49 -9.76
C THR A 77 17.32 9.51 -11.22
N GLY A 78 17.62 10.71 -11.72
CA GLY A 78 17.98 10.96 -13.12
C GLY A 78 17.07 12.01 -13.76
N THR A 79 17.19 12.12 -15.08
CA THR A 79 16.40 13.05 -15.90
C THR A 79 15.36 12.28 -16.69
N TRP A 80 14.12 12.75 -16.60
CA TRP A 80 12.97 12.21 -17.29
C TRP A 80 12.44 13.25 -18.27
N ILE A 81 11.99 12.81 -19.44
CA ILE A 81 11.42 13.69 -20.45
C ILE A 81 9.95 13.33 -20.64
N ASN A 82 9.08 14.32 -20.53
CA ASN A 82 7.64 14.15 -20.70
C ASN A 82 7.32 13.91 -22.19
N ASN A 83 6.55 12.86 -22.48
CA ASN A 83 6.23 12.46 -23.84
C ASN A 83 5.42 13.50 -24.61
N ASP A 84 4.55 14.23 -23.92
CA ASP A 84 3.57 15.13 -24.54
C ASP A 84 4.10 16.57 -24.65
N THR A 85 4.85 17.02 -23.64
CA THR A 85 5.25 18.42 -23.49
C THR A 85 6.74 18.65 -23.72
N GLY A 86 7.55 17.59 -23.74
CA GLY A 86 9.01 17.67 -23.76
C GLY A 86 9.62 18.25 -22.48
N ALA A 87 8.83 18.53 -21.45
CA ALA A 87 9.32 19.02 -20.16
C ALA A 87 10.37 18.05 -19.60
N MET A 88 11.41 18.59 -18.96
CA MET A 88 12.47 17.80 -18.36
C MET A 88 12.34 17.82 -16.85
N PHE A 89 12.23 16.64 -16.24
CA PHE A 89 12.12 16.47 -14.81
C PHE A 89 13.34 15.73 -14.29
N THR A 90 14.23 16.47 -13.63
CA THR A 90 15.47 15.94 -13.07
C THR A 90 15.34 15.80 -11.56
N ILE A 91 15.66 14.61 -11.04
CA ILE A 91 15.68 14.30 -9.61
C ILE A 91 17.11 13.97 -9.20
N GLU A 92 17.62 14.72 -8.22
CA GLU A 92 18.95 14.54 -7.64
C GLU A 92 18.85 14.50 -6.11
N GLY A 93 18.86 13.29 -5.54
CA GLY A 93 18.65 13.08 -4.11
C GLY A 93 17.26 13.58 -3.68
N ASN A 94 17.23 14.58 -2.79
CA ASN A 94 16.01 15.20 -2.30
C ASN A 94 15.65 16.53 -3.00
N HIS A 95 16.27 16.83 -4.14
CA HIS A 95 15.98 17.99 -4.95
C HIS A 95 15.38 17.59 -6.30
N PHE A 96 14.57 18.48 -6.85
CA PHE A 96 14.06 18.37 -8.21
C PHE A 96 14.29 19.65 -9.00
N ASN A 97 14.38 19.48 -10.31
CA ASN A 97 14.33 20.55 -11.30
C ASN A 97 13.32 20.16 -12.38
N LEU A 98 12.35 21.04 -12.65
CA LEU A 98 11.37 20.88 -13.72
C LEU A 98 11.54 22.02 -14.73
N ASP A 99 12.09 21.68 -15.89
CA ASP A 99 12.35 22.59 -17.00
C ASP A 99 11.28 22.44 -18.09
N PHE A 100 10.96 23.54 -18.76
CA PHE A 100 9.92 23.61 -19.77
C PHE A 100 10.52 24.06 -21.11
N PRO A 101 10.53 23.21 -22.15
CA PRO A 101 11.02 23.61 -23.48
C PRO A 101 10.01 24.56 -24.13
N SER A 102 10.19 25.86 -23.94
CA SER A 102 9.54 26.87 -24.76
C SER A 102 10.40 28.13 -24.79
N VAL A 103 10.47 28.75 -25.98
CA VAL A 103 11.15 30.04 -26.22
C VAL A 103 10.63 31.19 -25.36
N GLU A 104 9.44 31.03 -24.76
CA GLU A 104 8.84 32.00 -23.84
C GLU A 104 8.65 31.45 -22.41
N ALA A 105 9.05 30.20 -22.13
CA ALA A 105 8.81 29.60 -20.82
C ALA A 105 9.74 30.20 -19.75
N GLY A 106 9.11 30.63 -18.66
CA GLY A 106 9.77 31.16 -17.46
C GLY A 106 10.78 30.18 -16.85
N LYS A 107 11.52 30.71 -15.87
CA LYS A 107 12.60 30.03 -15.15
C LYS A 107 12.23 28.59 -14.74
N PRO A 108 13.21 27.66 -14.75
CA PRO A 108 12.99 26.29 -14.30
C PRO A 108 12.45 26.26 -12.87
N MET A 109 11.52 25.34 -12.62
CA MET A 109 10.95 25.17 -11.29
C MET A 109 11.81 24.21 -10.48
N ILE A 110 12.56 24.77 -9.54
CA ILE A 110 13.41 24.03 -8.61
C ILE A 110 12.76 23.89 -7.23
N GLY A 111 13.09 22.82 -6.51
CA GLY A 111 12.59 22.60 -5.17
C GLY A 111 13.06 21.32 -4.51
N LYS A 112 12.37 20.93 -3.44
CA LYS A 112 12.60 19.67 -2.71
C LYS A 112 11.56 18.63 -3.08
N ILE A 113 12.00 17.38 -3.14
CA ILE A 113 11.16 16.21 -3.36
C ILE A 113 11.26 15.28 -2.15
N GLN A 114 10.13 14.71 -1.74
CA GLN A 114 10.04 13.74 -0.65
C GLN A 114 9.26 12.53 -1.12
N PHE A 115 9.87 11.35 -1.06
CA PHE A 115 9.23 10.10 -1.46
C PHE A 115 8.55 9.40 -0.29
N SER A 116 7.41 8.78 -0.57
CA SER A 116 6.68 7.91 0.36
C SER A 116 6.00 6.80 -0.44
N GLY A 117 6.67 5.63 -0.50
CA GLY A 117 6.22 4.50 -1.30
C GLY A 117 6.12 4.86 -2.79
N ASN A 118 4.95 4.68 -3.38
CA ASN A 118 4.65 5.03 -4.78
C ASN A 118 4.13 6.47 -4.96
N SER A 119 4.40 7.34 -3.99
CA SER A 119 4.00 8.73 -4.01
C SER A 119 5.17 9.65 -3.69
N PHE A 120 5.08 10.89 -4.16
CA PHE A 120 6.04 11.93 -3.79
C PHE A 120 5.34 13.28 -3.61
N ILE A 121 5.98 14.13 -2.82
CA ILE A 121 5.57 15.51 -2.56
C ILE A 121 6.66 16.43 -3.10
N LEU A 122 6.27 17.45 -3.86
CA LEU A 122 7.12 18.51 -4.38
C LEU A 122 6.86 19.81 -3.63
N ASN A 123 7.93 20.40 -3.11
CA ASN A 123 7.91 21.70 -2.45
C ASN A 123 8.78 22.65 -3.28
N ALA A 124 8.16 23.55 -4.04
CA ALA A 124 8.89 24.50 -4.87
C ALA A 124 9.59 25.58 -4.02
N THR A 125 10.78 25.98 -4.44
CA THR A 125 11.54 27.08 -3.84
C THR A 125 10.79 28.41 -4.07
N PRO A 126 10.90 29.39 -3.16
CA PRO A 126 10.15 30.65 -3.21
C PRO A 126 10.26 31.52 -4.46
N MET A 127 11.24 31.30 -5.32
CA MET A 127 11.48 32.15 -6.50
C MET A 127 10.58 31.84 -7.70
N ASN A 128 9.62 30.93 -7.56
CA ASN A 128 8.82 30.39 -8.66
C ASN A 128 7.34 30.80 -8.52
N ASP A 129 6.59 30.72 -9.62
CA ASP A 129 5.13 31.00 -9.70
C ASP A 129 4.27 30.14 -8.73
N CYS A 130 4.90 29.24 -7.97
CA CYS A 130 4.30 28.27 -7.07
C CYS A 130 4.96 28.27 -5.69
N GLU A 131 5.43 29.44 -5.25
CA GLU A 131 6.03 29.69 -3.94
C GLU A 131 5.17 29.12 -2.80
N ASN A 132 5.80 28.32 -1.94
CA ASN A 132 5.19 27.68 -0.76
C ASN A 132 3.99 26.76 -1.06
N ILE A 133 3.76 26.37 -2.32
CA ILE A 133 2.71 25.42 -2.69
C ILE A 133 3.31 24.02 -2.82
N THR A 134 2.76 23.11 -2.02
CA THR A 134 3.10 21.70 -2.07
C THR A 134 2.24 20.97 -3.10
N GLY A 135 2.85 20.11 -3.90
CA GLY A 135 2.16 19.25 -4.87
C GLY A 135 2.39 17.79 -4.52
N LYS A 136 1.32 16.99 -4.49
CA LYS A 136 1.34 15.55 -4.19
C LYS A 136 1.00 14.76 -5.44
N TYR A 137 1.80 13.74 -5.70
CA TYR A 137 1.70 12.89 -6.87
C TYR A 137 1.87 11.42 -6.49
N THR A 138 1.32 10.55 -7.34
CA THR A 138 1.66 9.12 -7.34
C THR A 138 2.34 8.77 -8.64
N PHE A 139 3.11 7.69 -8.65
CA PHE A 139 3.77 7.24 -9.86
C PHE A 139 3.69 5.73 -10.03
N LYS A 140 3.81 5.31 -11.28
CA LYS A 140 4.04 3.93 -11.67
C LYS A 140 5.27 3.91 -12.56
N LEU A 141 6.26 3.11 -12.19
CA LEU A 141 7.43 2.87 -13.01
C LEU A 141 7.36 1.46 -13.57
N HIS A 142 7.58 1.31 -14.87
CA HIS A 142 7.75 0.03 -15.53
C HIS A 142 8.94 0.13 -16.48
N GLU A 143 10.04 -0.57 -16.18
CA GLU A 143 11.30 -0.43 -16.91
C GLU A 143 11.76 1.03 -16.92
N ASP A 144 11.81 1.67 -18.10
CA ASP A 144 12.21 3.07 -18.29
C ASP A 144 11.02 4.00 -18.60
N ASP A 145 9.77 3.50 -18.43
CA ASP A 145 8.55 4.28 -18.57
C ASP A 145 8.00 4.68 -17.21
N LEU A 146 7.96 5.98 -16.96
CA LEU A 146 7.42 6.60 -15.76
C LEU A 146 6.06 7.23 -16.07
N LYS A 147 5.02 6.81 -15.36
CA LYS A 147 3.72 7.49 -15.37
C LYS A 147 3.47 8.22 -14.06
N ILE A 148 3.41 9.54 -14.11
CA ILE A 148 3.09 10.41 -12.98
C ILE A 148 1.61 10.76 -13.02
N ILE A 149 0.93 10.61 -11.88
CA ILE A 149 -0.50 10.85 -11.71
C ILE A 149 -0.67 11.92 -10.62
N LEU A 150 -1.41 12.97 -10.95
CA LEU A 150 -1.73 14.04 -10.01
C LEU A 150 -2.64 13.53 -8.89
N VAL A 151 -2.29 13.80 -7.64
CA VAL A 151 -3.19 13.59 -6.49
C VAL A 151 -3.76 14.92 -6.03
N ASN A 152 -2.91 15.90 -5.78
CA ASN A 152 -3.32 17.26 -5.40
C ASN A 152 -2.17 18.24 -5.63
N ASP A 153 -2.40 19.30 -6.40
CA ASP A 153 -1.43 20.39 -6.54
C ASP A 153 -2.15 21.69 -6.93
N ASN A 154 -2.03 22.71 -6.08
CA ASN A 154 -2.63 24.02 -6.35
C ASN A 154 -1.82 24.85 -7.37
N CYS A 155 -0.60 24.42 -7.71
CA CYS A 155 0.21 25.01 -8.76
C CYS A 155 -0.23 24.47 -10.13
N THR A 156 -1.17 25.16 -10.78
CA THR A 156 -1.75 24.70 -12.06
C THR A 156 -0.70 24.45 -13.15
N LYS A 157 0.32 25.31 -13.23
CA LYS A 157 1.42 25.18 -14.18
C LYS A 157 2.24 23.89 -13.95
N ARG A 158 2.57 23.55 -12.70
CA ARG A 158 3.29 22.32 -12.35
C ARG A 158 2.39 21.10 -12.53
N ALA A 159 1.15 21.16 -12.05
CA ALA A 159 0.17 20.09 -12.18
C ALA A 159 0.01 19.64 -13.64
N HIS A 160 -0.25 20.58 -14.57
CA HIS A 160 -0.45 20.28 -15.98
C HIS A 160 0.80 19.77 -16.69
N LYS A 161 1.99 20.21 -16.26
CA LYS A 161 3.25 19.82 -16.93
C LYS A 161 3.89 18.57 -16.36
N LEU A 162 3.62 18.26 -15.09
CA LEU A 162 4.20 17.11 -14.41
C LEU A 162 3.38 15.83 -14.60
N GLU A 163 2.04 15.95 -14.65
CA GLU A 163 1.18 14.80 -14.94
C GLU A 163 1.42 14.29 -16.36
N GLY A 164 1.52 12.95 -16.49
CA GLY A 164 1.69 12.32 -17.80
C GLY A 164 2.65 11.15 -17.81
N SER A 165 3.04 10.76 -19.01
CA SER A 165 4.03 9.71 -19.28
C SER A 165 5.38 10.34 -19.57
N TRP A 166 6.43 9.68 -19.09
CA TRP A 166 7.80 10.15 -19.13
C TRP A 166 8.72 8.97 -19.49
N TYR A 167 9.76 9.25 -20.26
CA TYR A 167 10.83 8.29 -20.51
C TYR A 167 12.14 8.77 -19.89
N LYS A 168 13.01 7.83 -19.56
CA LYS A 168 14.33 8.14 -19.00
C LYS A 168 15.28 8.61 -20.10
N MET A 169 16.04 9.67 -19.81
CA MET A 169 17.11 10.18 -20.69
C MET A 169 18.40 9.39 -20.54
#